data_AF-A0AA48H9V4-F1
#
_entry.id   AF-A0AA48H9V4-F1
#
_cell.length_a   1.000
_cell.length_b   1.000
_cell.length_c   1.000
_cell.angle_alpha   90.00
_cell.angle_beta   90.00
_cell.angle_gamma   90.00
#
_symmetry.space_group_name_H-M   'P 1'
#
loop_
_entity.id
_entity.type
_entity.pdbx_description
1 polymer ?
#
loop_
_entity_poly.entity_id
_entity_poly.type
_entity_poly.pdbx_seq_one_letter_code
_entity_poly.pdbx_strand_id
1 'polypeptide(L)' 'MNSTADLSLENYRRLPGLFRRWELTEVCEPNRNYQIEDAGAHADGTPLLAIYVSEPAPDPSEAV' A
#
# COMPACT_ATOMS: atom_id res chain seq x y z
N MET A 1 -20.39 -16.93 6.11
CA MET A 1 -19.56 -16.38 5.02
C MET A 1 -19.57 -14.88 5.21
N ASN A 2 -18.41 -14.24 5.34
CA ASN A 2 -18.14 -12.81 5.09
C ASN A 2 -16.84 -12.42 5.81
N SER A 3 -15.73 -12.86 5.24
CA SER A 3 -14.45 -12.18 5.44
C SER A 3 -13.98 -11.76 4.05
N THR A 4 -14.79 -10.93 3.39
CA THR A 4 -14.19 -9.92 2.51
C THR A 4 -13.20 -9.23 3.42
N ALA A 5 -11.91 -9.40 3.14
CA ALA A 5 -10.81 -8.92 3.96
C ALA A 5 -11.24 -7.62 4.63
N ASP A 6 -11.03 -7.54 5.95
CA ASP A 6 -11.11 -6.28 6.66
C ASP A 6 -10.07 -5.34 6.01
N LEU A 7 -10.46 -4.73 4.89
CA LEU A 7 -9.71 -3.73 4.13
C LEU A 7 -9.87 -2.37 4.85
N SER A 8 -10.04 -2.42 6.16
CA SER A 8 -10.06 -1.25 7.01
C SER A 8 -8.69 -0.61 6.86
N LEU A 9 -8.69 0.64 6.39
CA LEU A 9 -7.49 1.46 6.15
C LEU A 9 -6.56 1.50 7.37
N GLU A 10 -7.12 1.23 8.54
CA GLU A 10 -6.45 1.04 9.83
C GLU A 10 -5.30 0.03 9.77
N ASN A 11 -5.35 -0.97 8.89
CA ASN A 11 -4.29 -1.97 8.70
C ASN A 11 -3.25 -1.59 7.62
N TYR A 12 -3.39 -0.42 6.98
CA TYR A 12 -2.53 0.02 5.89
C TYR A 12 -1.59 1.13 6.34
N ARG A 13 -0.29 0.86 6.28
CA ARG A 13 0.76 1.85 6.57
C ARG A 13 1.14 2.59 5.29
N ARG A 14 1.16 3.92 5.35
CA ARG A 14 1.66 4.76 4.24
C ARG A 14 3.16 4.59 4.06
N LEU A 15 3.59 4.31 2.82
CA LEU A 15 4.99 4.34 2.45
C LEU A 15 5.50 5.79 2.38
N PRO A 16 6.74 6.06 2.80
CA PRO A 16 7.30 7.41 2.75
C PRO A 16 7.48 7.87 1.31
N GLY A 17 7.09 9.11 1.02
CA GLY A 17 7.25 9.73 -0.29
C GLY A 17 5.98 9.68 -1.16
N LEU A 18 6.13 10.16 -2.39
CA LEU A 18 5.13 10.11 -3.46
C LEU A 18 5.76 9.46 -4.67
N PHE A 19 5.00 8.61 -5.35
CA PHE A 19 5.51 7.72 -6.38
C PHE A 19 4.83 8.00 -7.71
N ARG A 20 5.55 7.79 -8.80
CA ARG A 20 4.99 7.80 -10.15
C ARG A 20 4.47 6.41 -10.51
N ARG A 21 3.62 6.34 -11.53
CA ARG A 21 3.02 5.08 -12.00
C ARG A 21 4.05 4.00 -12.32
N TRP A 22 5.18 4.36 -12.94
CA TRP A 22 6.19 3.39 -13.36
C TRP A 22 7.05 2.88 -12.20
N GLU A 23 7.12 3.59 -11.07
CA GLU A 23 7.85 3.15 -9.88
C GLU A 23 7.11 2.05 -9.12
N LEU A 24 5.80 1.83 -9.41
CA LEU A 24 5.00 0.79 -8.77
C LEU A 24 5.60 -0.61 -8.95
N THR A 25 6.26 -0.87 -10.08
CA THR A 25 6.91 -2.18 -10.31
C THR A 25 8.15 -2.40 -9.44
N GLU A 26 8.73 -1.33 -8.90
CA GLU A 26 9.92 -1.38 -8.06
C GLU A 26 9.55 -1.37 -6.57
N VAL A 27 8.43 -0.72 -6.23
CA VAL A 27 7.97 -0.55 -4.84
C VAL A 27 7.03 -1.67 -4.39
N CYS A 28 6.20 -2.21 -5.29
CA CYS A 28 5.23 -3.23 -4.93
C CYS A 28 5.83 -4.64 -4.97
N GLU A 29 5.87 -5.28 -3.81
CA GLU A 29 6.24 -6.67 -3.64
C GLU A 29 5.09 -7.64 -4.01
N PRO A 30 5.38 -8.83 -4.54
CA PRO A 30 4.38 -9.85 -4.81
C PRO A 30 3.74 -10.37 -3.51
N ASN A 31 2.49 -10.83 -3.59
CA ASN A 31 1.72 -11.40 -2.48
C ASN A 31 1.47 -10.44 -1.31
N ARG A 32 1.51 -9.13 -1.57
CA ARG A 32 1.22 -8.10 -0.57
C ARG A 32 0.09 -7.20 -1.06
N ASN A 33 -0.75 -6.74 -0.14
CA ASN A 33 -1.88 -5.89 -0.48
C ASN A 33 -1.44 -4.42 -0.43
N TYR A 34 -1.76 -3.69 -1.50
CA TYR A 34 -1.48 -2.27 -1.62
C TYR A 34 -2.77 -1.49 -1.86
N GLN A 35 -2.82 -0.30 -1.29
CA GLN A 35 -3.77 0.73 -1.65
C GLN A 35 -3.00 1.89 -2.28
N ILE A 36 -3.53 2.40 -3.39
CA ILE A 36 -2.91 3.48 -4.16
C ILE A 36 -3.92 4.60 -4.25
N GLU A 37 -3.51 5.79 -3.83
CA GLU A 37 -4.33 6.99 -3.87
C GLU A 37 -3.67 8.07 -4.73
N ASP A 38 -4.51 8.91 -5.36
CA ASP A 38 -4.04 10.14 -6.01
C ASP A 38 -3.46 11.08 -4.94
N ALA A 39 -2.28 11.62 -5.22
CA ALA A 39 -1.61 12.60 -4.37
C ALA A 39 -1.32 13.90 -5.14
N GLY A 40 -2.13 14.19 -6.16
CA GLY A 40 -1.95 15.31 -7.06
C GLY A 40 -0.85 15.07 -8.10
N ALA A 41 -0.20 16.15 -8.52
CA ALA A 41 0.82 16.12 -9.56
C ALA A 41 2.08 16.87 -9.13
N HIS A 42 3.23 16.41 -9.62
CA HIS A 42 4.47 17.16 -9.58
C HIS A 42 4.35 18.48 -10.36
N ALA A 43 5.25 19.43 -10.15
CA ALA A 43 5.24 20.73 -10.84
C ALA A 43 5.23 20.64 -12.38
N ASP A 44 5.75 19.55 -12.92
CA ASP A 44 5.77 19.23 -14.35
C ASP A 44 4.44 18.60 -14.86
N GLY A 45 3.44 18.48 -14.00
CA GLY A 45 2.15 17.85 -14.30
C GLY A 45 2.16 16.32 -14.24
N THR A 46 3.30 15.70 -13.94
CA THR A 46 3.38 14.24 -13.76
C THR A 46 2.54 13.82 -12.54
N PRO A 47 1.58 12.88 -12.67
CA PRO A 47 0.77 12.44 -11.54
C PRO A 47 1.61 11.72 -10.49
N LEU A 48 1.30 12.00 -9.24
CA LEU A 48 1.93 11.44 -8.05
C LEU A 48 0.92 10.62 -7.27
N LEU A 49 1.41 9.54 -6.69
CA LEU A 49 0.61 8.54 -6.00
C LEU A 49 1.12 8.39 -4.56
N ALA A 50 0.19 8.33 -3.62
CA ALA A 50 0.46 7.83 -2.27
C ALA A 50 0.21 6.32 -2.26
N ILE A 51 1.15 5.57 -1.70
CA ILE A 51 1.05 4.11 -1.59
C ILE A 51 0.94 3.75 -0.12
N TYR A 52 -0.01 2.88 0.18
CA TYR A 52 -0.18 2.28 1.49
C TYR A 52 -0.07 0.77 1.34
N VAL A 53 0.54 0.13 2.31
CA VAL A 53 0.77 -1.31 2.31
C VAL A 53 0.17 -1.94 3.55
N SER A 54 -0.49 -3.08 3.39
CA SER A 54 -1.00 -3.81 4.55
C SER A 54 0.16 -4.28 5.41
N GLU A 55 0.00 -4.17 6.72
CA GLU A 55 0.92 -4.87 7.62
C GLU A 55 0.78 -6.38 7.36
N PRO A 56 1.89 -7.13 7.34
CA PRO A 56 1.79 -8.58 7.27
C PRO A 56 0.97 -9.04 8.49
N ALA A 57 0.00 -9.93 8.27
CA ALA A 57 -0.70 -10.54 9.39
C ALA A 57 0.36 -11.10 10.35
N PRO A 58 0.28 -10.80 11.65
CA PRO A 58 1.26 -11.29 12.60
C PRO A 58 1.34 -12.81 12.45
N ASP A 59 2.55 -13.32 12.20
CA ASP A 59 2.78 -14.74 12.03
C ASP A 59 2.18 -15.47 13.25
N PRO A 60 1.30 -16.47 13.07
CA PRO A 60 0.66 -17.17 14.19
C PRO A 60 1.65 -17.99 15.05
N SER A 61 2.96 -17.90 14.81
CA SER A 61 4.02 -18.62 15.53
C SER A 61 4.53 -17.90 16.79
N GLU A 62 4.07 -16.68 17.10
CA GLU A 62 4.39 -15.99 18.38
C GLU A 62 3.37 -16.26 19.50
N ALA A 63 2.63 -17.37 19.42
CA ALA A 63 1.89 -17.91 20.55
C ALA A 63 2.61 -19.18 21.03
N VAL A 64 3.59 -19.01 21.91
CA VAL A 64 4.27 -20.07 22.67
C VAL A 64 3.40 -20.59 23.81
#